data_AF-A0A7X7ENM0-F1
#
_entry.id   AF-A0A7X7ENM0-F1
#
_cell.length_a   1.000
_cell.length_b   1.000
_cell.length_c   1.000
_cell.angle_alpha   90.00
_cell.angle_beta   90.00
_cell.angle_gamma   90.00
#
_symmetry.space_group_name_H-M   'P 1'
#
loop_
_entity.id
_entity.type
_entity.pdbx_description
1 polymer ?
#
loop_
_entity_poly.entity_id
_entity_poly.type
_entity_poly.pdbx_seq_one_letter_code
_entity_poly.pdbx_strand_id
1 'polypeptide(L)' 'MGEILIGTAGWSYDDWQDVVYPSGAGGKFDRLAYMAHLCDTIEINSSFYHIPSRRVVQSWLGRVSD' A
#
# COMPACT_ATOMS: atom_id res chain seq x y z
N MET A 1 12.10 -20.50 15.38
CA MET A 1 10.71 -19.99 15.37
C MET A 1 10.56 -19.16 14.11
N GLY A 2 9.43 -19.25 13.39
CA GLY A 2 9.23 -18.50 12.15
C GLY A 2 8.90 -17.03 12.43
N GLU A 3 9.16 -16.17 11.46
CA GLU A 3 8.74 -14.77 11.47
C GLU A 3 7.24 -14.67 11.13
N ILE A 4 6.50 -13.82 11.86
CA ILE A 4 5.09 -13.53 11.59
C ILE A 4 5.02 -12.07 11.13
N LEU A 5 4.50 -11.88 9.92
CA LEU A 5 4.26 -10.55 9.36
C LEU A 5 2.76 -10.23 9.43
N ILE A 6 2.44 -9.01 9.84
CA ILE A 6 1.05 -8.53 9.95
C ILE A 6 0.86 -7.37 8.97
N GLY A 7 -0.29 -7.38 8.30
CA GLY A 7 -0.55 -6.47 7.18
C GLY A 7 -2.02 -6.31 6.84
N THR A 8 -2.28 -5.45 5.86
CA THR A 8 -3.63 -5.14 5.39
C THR A 8 -3.92 -5.75 4.03
N ALA A 9 -5.20 -5.95 3.72
CA ALA A 9 -5.68 -6.49 2.44
C ALA A 9 -5.72 -5.42 1.32
N GLY A 10 -4.68 -4.59 1.21
CA GLY A 10 -4.61 -3.42 0.32
C GLY A 10 -4.42 -2.10 1.07
N TRP A 11 -4.38 -1.00 0.32
CA TRP A 11 -4.14 0.36 0.85
C TRP A 11 -5.01 1.45 0.18
N SER A 12 -5.76 1.15 -0.86
CA SER A 12 -6.46 2.19 -1.63
C SER A 12 -7.93 2.33 -1.20
N TYR A 13 -8.15 2.83 0.02
CA TYR A 13 -9.48 3.03 0.60
C TYR A 13 -9.72 4.50 0.93
N ASP A 14 -10.85 5.05 0.50
CA ASP A 14 -11.22 6.44 0.81
C ASP A 14 -11.74 6.58 2.24
N ASP A 15 -12.41 5.55 2.77
CA ASP A 15 -12.90 5.50 4.16
C ASP A 15 -11.77 5.53 5.21
N TRP A 16 -10.52 5.38 4.79
CA TRP A 16 -9.35 5.48 5.66
C TRP A 16 -8.86 6.91 5.84
N GLN A 17 -9.39 7.86 5.06
CA GLN A 17 -9.11 9.27 5.24
C GLN A 17 -9.53 9.72 6.65
N ASP A 18 -8.65 10.45 7.32
CA ASP A 18 -8.84 10.94 8.70
C ASP A 18 -8.92 9.83 9.78
N VAL A 19 -8.74 8.55 9.41
CA VAL A 19 -8.71 7.40 10.33
C VAL A 19 -7.32 6.78 10.36
N VAL A 20 -6.83 6.34 9.19
CA VAL A 20 -5.48 5.81 9.00
C VAL A 20 -4.61 6.87 8.34
N TYR A 21 -5.15 7.59 7.35
CA TYR A 21 -4.43 8.63 6.62
C TYR A 21 -4.57 10.00 7.29
N PRO A 22 -3.50 10.82 7.33
CA PRO A 22 -3.52 12.13 7.95
C PRO A 22 -4.60 13.04 7.35
N SER A 23 -5.17 13.90 8.20
CA SER A 23 -6.13 14.89 7.72
C SER A 23 -5.50 15.94 6.83
N GLY A 24 -6.24 16.33 5.79
CA GLY A 24 -5.76 17.22 4.74
C GLY A 24 -4.72 16.58 3.81
N ALA A 25 -4.62 15.25 3.79
CA ALA A 25 -3.85 14.52 2.80
C ALA A 25 -4.35 14.88 1.38
N GLY A 26 -3.59 15.73 0.68
CA GLY A 26 -3.94 16.18 -0.67
C GLY A 26 -3.80 15.07 -1.71
N GLY A 27 -4.20 15.34 -2.95
CA GLY A 27 -4.16 14.33 -4.04
C GLY A 27 -2.76 13.81 -4.43
N LYS A 28 -1.69 14.37 -3.87
CA LYS A 28 -0.30 13.88 -4.01
C LYS A 28 0.13 12.96 -2.88
N PHE A 29 -0.74 12.71 -1.90
CA PHE A 29 -0.43 11.87 -0.76
C PHE A 29 -0.25 10.41 -1.20
N ASP A 30 0.90 9.84 -0.87
CA ASP A 30 1.23 8.48 -1.24
C ASP A 30 0.77 7.50 -0.16
N ARG A 31 -0.45 6.98 -0.33
CA ARG A 31 -1.04 5.98 0.57
C ARG A 31 -0.20 4.70 0.70
N LEU A 32 0.51 4.28 -0.36
CA LEU A 32 1.31 3.05 -0.32
C LEU A 32 2.59 3.26 0.48
N ALA A 33 3.32 4.35 0.20
CA ALA A 33 4.53 4.69 0.95
C ALA A 33 4.20 4.90 2.43
N TYR A 34 3.08 5.56 2.73
CA TYR A 34 2.61 5.73 4.09
C TYR A 34 2.33 4.38 4.79
N MET A 35 1.64 3.46 4.11
CA MET A 35 1.35 2.15 4.67
C MET A 35 2.59 1.28 4.88
N ALA A 36 3.66 1.46 4.09
CA ALA A 36 4.93 0.77 4.30
C ALA A 36 5.61 1.15 5.64
N HIS A 37 5.26 2.30 6.22
CA HIS A 37 5.71 2.67 7.58
C HIS A 37 4.83 2.09 8.70
N LEU A 38 3.67 1.53 8.38
CA LEU A 38 2.70 1.03 9.35
C LEU A 38 2.57 -0.49 9.38
N CYS A 39 2.88 -1.17 8.27
CA CYS A 39 2.71 -2.62 8.11
C CYS A 39 3.91 -3.25 7.42
N ASP A 40 4.34 -4.41 7.93
CA ASP A 40 5.46 -5.17 7.36
C ASP A 40 5.09 -5.90 6.06
N THR A 41 3.78 -6.06 5.81
CA THR A 41 3.26 -6.69 4.59
C THR A 41 1.94 -6.09 4.15
N ILE A 42 1.61 -6.21 2.86
CA ILE A 42 0.37 -5.73 2.27
C ILE A 42 -0.04 -6.72 1.17
N GLU A 43 -1.29 -7.19 1.20
CA GLU A 43 -1.85 -8.06 0.16
C GLU A 43 -2.25 -7.23 -1.07
N ILE A 44 -1.98 -7.78 -2.27
CA ILE A 44 -2.42 -7.21 -3.54
C ILE A 44 -3.30 -8.22 -4.26
N ASN A 45 -4.52 -7.79 -4.62
CA ASN A 45 -5.45 -8.61 -5.37
C ASN A 45 -5.82 -8.03 -6.75
N SER A 46 -5.11 -7.00 -7.23
CA SER A 46 -5.39 -6.43 -8.55
C SER A 46 -5.15 -7.44 -9.68
N SER A 47 -4.22 -8.38 -9.49
CA SER A 47 -3.89 -9.45 -10.45
C SER A 47 -5.05 -10.39 -10.74
N PHE A 48 -6.00 -10.53 -9.82
CA PHE A 48 -7.21 -11.32 -10.04
C PHE A 48 -8.08 -10.73 -11.16
N TYR A 49 -8.14 -9.40 -11.26
CA TYR A 49 -8.91 -8.70 -12.29
C TYR A 49 -8.10 -8.50 -13.58
N HIS A 50 -6.82 -8.16 -13.44
CA HIS A 50 -5.91 -7.97 -14.56
C HIS A 50 -4.46 -8.06 -14.09
N ILE A 51 -3.60 -8.76 -14.85
CA ILE A 51 -2.17 -8.84 -14.55
C ILE A 51 -1.55 -7.44 -14.63
N PRO A 52 -1.00 -6.89 -13.52
CA PRO A 52 -0.38 -5.56 -13.56
C PRO A 52 0.82 -5.56 -14.49
N SER A 53 1.00 -4.45 -15.22
CA SER A 53 2.19 -4.31 -16.06
C SER A 53 3.46 -4.25 -15.21
N ARG A 54 4.60 -4.64 -15.79
CA ARG A 54 5.92 -4.52 -15.13
C ARG A 54 6.15 -3.12 -14.55
N ARG A 55 5.75 -2.07 -15.29
CA ARG A 55 5.89 -0.68 -14.86
C ARG A 55 5.09 -0.38 -13.58
N VAL A 56 3.88 -0.91 -13.47
CA VAL A 56 3.03 -0.74 -12.28
C VAL A 56 3.70 -1.40 -11.07
N VAL A 57 4.17 -2.64 -11.22
CA VAL A 57 4.86 -3.37 -10.14
C VAL A 57 6.15 -2.65 -9.72
N GLN A 58 6.94 -2.18 -10.69
CA GLN A 58 8.15 -1.38 -10.40
C GLN A 58 7.82 -0.07 -9.66
N SER A 59 6.71 0.57 -10.01
CA SER A 59 6.26 1.77 -9.30
C SER A 59 5.88 1.46 -7.85
N TRP A 60 5.27 0.31 -7.55
CA TRP A 60 4.98 -0.07 -6.17
C TRP A 60 6.26 -0.31 -5.38
N LEU A 61 7.22 -1.05 -5.95
CA LEU A 61 8.52 -1.29 -5.32
C LEU A 61 9.23 0.03 -5.01
N GLY A 62 9.32 0.95 -5.97
CA GLY A 62 9.98 2.24 -5.76
C GLY A 62 9.32 3.16 -4.74
N ARG A 63 8.10 2.84 -4.26
CA ARG A 63 7.39 3.60 -3.21
C ARG A 63 7.58 3.00 -1.82
N VAL A 64 8.08 1.77 -1.72
CA VAL A 64 8.25 1.04 -0.46
C VAL A 64 9.70 0.62 -0.18
N SER A 65 10.60 0.80 -1.15
CA SER A 65 12.02 0.53 -0.99
C SER A 65 12.74 1.71 -0.34
N ASP A 66 13.55 1.41 0.69
CA ASP A 66 14.58 2.32 1.23
C ASP A 66 15.76 2.50 0.26
#